data_AF-A0A430Q076-F1
#
_entry.id   AF-A0A430Q076-F1
#
_cell.length_a   1.000
_cell.length_b   1.000
_cell.length_c   1.000
_cell.angle_alpha   90.00
_cell.angle_beta   90.00
_cell.angle_gamma   90.00
#
_symmetry.space_group_name_H-M   'P 1'
#
loop_
_entity.id
_entity.type
_entity.pdbx_description
1 polymer ?
#
loop_
_entity_poly.entity_id
_entity_poly.type
_entity_poly.pdbx_seq_one_letter_code
_entity_poly.pdbx_strand_id
1 'polypeptide(L)'
;LLDDYEKSGVQSVYVICILKGGFKFASEIWKTLQKYSFTRENYIRVSIDFVAASTYVDDSVGHDTKITPCTNMEKFRDKDVLIVEDMVDTGTSLNELEKFVKQYQPKSVRSAWYVVLMLFSYLYYHRIHSK
;
A
#
# COMPACT_ATOMS: atom_id res chain seq x y z
N LEU A 1 -0.03 12.07 -4.84
CA LEU A 1 0.09 10.65 -5.24
C LEU A 1 -0.29 10.43 -6.70
N LEU A 2 -1.57 10.55 -7.07
CA LEU A 2 -2.00 10.40 -8.47
C LEU A 2 -1.30 11.40 -9.40
N ASP A 3 -1.11 12.64 -8.96
CA ASP A 3 -0.39 13.68 -9.70
C ASP A 3 1.10 13.35 -9.89
N ASP A 4 1.69 12.61 -8.94
CA ASP A 4 3.08 12.17 -9.01
C ASP A 4 3.23 10.98 -9.95
N TYR A 5 2.24 10.08 -9.96
CA TYR A 5 2.11 8.98 -10.91
C TYR A 5 1.91 9.48 -12.34
N GLU A 6 1.02 10.46 -12.55
CA GLU A 6 0.77 11.09 -13.85
C GLU A 6 2.03 11.80 -14.38
N LYS A 7 2.70 12.63 -13.55
CA LYS A 7 4.02 13.23 -13.89
C LYS A 7 5.12 12.19 -14.15
N SER A 8 4.99 10.97 -13.62
CA SER A 8 5.94 9.87 -13.81
C SER A 8 5.55 8.91 -14.95
N GLY A 9 4.54 9.25 -15.77
CA GLY A 9 4.07 8.42 -16.88
C GLY A 9 3.50 7.06 -16.45
N VAL A 10 2.96 6.94 -15.23
CA VAL A 10 2.42 5.69 -14.68
C VAL A 10 1.01 5.44 -15.22
N GLN A 11 0.84 4.40 -16.03
CA GLN A 11 -0.43 4.02 -16.64
C GLN A 11 -1.22 2.96 -15.83
N SER A 12 -0.58 2.28 -14.88
CA SER A 12 -1.21 1.25 -14.05
C SER A 12 -0.53 1.08 -12.70
N VAL A 13 -1.31 0.94 -11.63
CA VAL A 13 -0.82 0.72 -10.26
C VAL A 13 -1.51 -0.50 -9.65
N TYR A 14 -0.72 -1.35 -8.99
CA TYR A 14 -1.24 -2.44 -8.15
C TYR A 14 -1.20 -2.04 -6.67
N VAL A 15 -2.37 -2.04 -6.02
CA VAL A 15 -2.51 -1.84 -4.58
C VAL A 15 -2.38 -3.20 -3.89
N ILE A 16 -1.30 -3.42 -3.13
CA ILE A 16 -1.12 -4.64 -2.32
C ILE A 16 -1.61 -4.36 -0.89
N CYS A 17 -2.71 -4.98 -0.52
CA CYS A 17 -3.29 -4.93 0.83
C CYS A 17 -2.69 -6.03 1.71
N ILE A 18 -2.24 -5.67 2.92
CA ILE A 18 -1.86 -6.64 3.95
C ILE A 18 -3.09 -7.13 4.70
N LEU A 19 -3.33 -8.44 4.70
CA LEU A 19 -4.38 -9.09 5.49
C LEU A 19 -3.86 -9.43 6.91
N LYS A 20 -4.69 -9.34 7.95
CA LYS A 20 -6.17 -9.15 7.93
C LYS A 20 -6.63 -7.70 8.12
N GLY A 21 -5.94 -6.88 8.92
CA GLY A 21 -6.43 -5.54 9.32
C GLY A 21 -6.59 -4.56 8.15
N GLY A 22 -5.61 -4.51 7.26
CA GLY A 22 -5.52 -3.53 6.17
C GLY A 22 -6.69 -3.51 5.19
N PHE A 23 -7.52 -4.56 5.13
CA PHE A 23 -8.56 -4.71 4.09
C PHE A 23 -9.51 -3.51 4.02
N LYS A 24 -9.96 -2.99 5.16
CA LYS A 24 -10.94 -1.89 5.22
C LYS A 24 -10.33 -0.62 4.64
N PHE A 25 -9.15 -0.25 5.14
CA PHE A 25 -8.42 0.93 4.71
C PHE A 25 -7.98 0.85 3.24
N ALA A 26 -7.42 -0.29 2.82
CA ALA A 26 -7.03 -0.53 1.43
C ALA A 26 -8.22 -0.48 0.47
N SER A 27 -9.41 -0.92 0.89
CA SER A 27 -10.63 -0.81 0.08
C SER A 27 -11.06 0.65 -0.14
N GLU A 28 -10.93 1.51 0.87
CA GLU A 28 -11.24 2.95 0.73
C GLU A 28 -10.18 3.69 -0.09
N ILE A 29 -8.90 3.38 0.08
CA ILE A 29 -7.83 3.88 -0.79
C ILE A 29 -8.09 3.46 -2.25
N TRP A 30 -8.39 2.19 -2.50
CA TRP A 30 -8.59 1.68 -3.85
C TRP A 30 -9.82 2.31 -4.54
N LYS A 31 -10.97 2.40 -3.84
CA LYS A 31 -12.17 3.14 -4.32
C LYS A 31 -11.82 4.59 -4.67
N THR A 32 -11.07 5.26 -3.80
CA THR A 32 -10.66 6.66 -3.95
C THR A 32 -9.74 6.84 -5.16
N LEU A 33 -8.72 5.99 -5.30
CA LEU A 33 -7.78 6.02 -6.41
C LEU A 33 -8.47 5.69 -7.75
N GLN A 34 -9.39 4.71 -7.80
CA GLN A 34 -10.20 4.45 -8.99
C GLN A 34 -11.05 5.66 -9.36
N LYS A 35 -11.85 6.19 -8.42
CA LYS A 35 -12.74 7.34 -8.66
C LYS A 35 -11.99 8.54 -9.24
N TYR A 36 -10.85 8.91 -8.65
CA TYR A 36 -10.06 10.06 -9.12
C TYR A 36 -9.17 9.77 -10.34
N SER A 37 -9.00 8.50 -10.71
CA SER A 37 -8.32 8.12 -11.95
C SER A 37 -9.25 8.24 -13.17
N PHE A 38 -10.52 7.80 -13.04
CA PHE A 38 -11.51 7.96 -14.11
C PHE A 38 -11.87 9.42 -14.43
N THR A 39 -11.47 10.38 -13.58
CA THR A 39 -11.69 11.83 -13.79
C THR A 39 -10.44 12.59 -14.23
N ARG A 40 -9.37 11.90 -14.66
CA ARG A 40 -8.13 12.53 -15.17
C ARG A 40 -8.04 12.46 -16.69
N GLU A 41 -7.23 13.36 -17.25
CA GLU A 41 -6.87 13.37 -18.67
C GLU A 41 -6.07 12.10 -19.03
N ASN A 42 -5.13 11.70 -18.17
CA ASN A 42 -4.45 10.41 -18.28
C ASN A 42 -5.06 9.39 -17.31
N TYR A 43 -5.78 8.40 -17.84
CA TYR A 43 -6.35 7.32 -17.03
C TYR A 43 -5.26 6.37 -16.50
N ILE A 44 -5.24 6.15 -15.19
CA ILE A 44 -4.32 5.26 -14.48
C ILE A 44 -5.09 4.03 -13.99
N ARG A 45 -4.86 2.84 -14.57
CA ARG A 45 -5.56 1.61 -14.16
C ARG A 45 -5.17 1.18 -12.74
N VAL A 46 -6.11 1.21 -11.80
CA VAL A 46 -5.88 0.79 -10.41
C VAL A 46 -6.44 -0.61 -10.14
N SER A 47 -5.54 -1.56 -9.87
CA SER A 47 -5.85 -2.93 -9.44
C SER A 47 -5.65 -3.07 -7.92
N ILE A 48 -6.31 -4.04 -7.29
CA ILE A 48 -6.06 -4.41 -5.88
C ILE A 48 -5.74 -5.91 -5.77
N ASP A 49 -4.83 -6.22 -4.86
CA ASP A 49 -4.31 -7.55 -4.57
C ASP A 49 -4.04 -7.72 -3.07
N PHE A 50 -3.85 -8.97 -2.64
CA PHE A 50 -3.75 -9.32 -1.23
C PHE A 50 -2.52 -10.18 -0.93
N VAL A 51 -1.91 -9.92 0.22
CA VAL A 51 -0.86 -10.73 0.84
C VAL A 51 -1.21 -10.90 2.31
N ALA A 52 -1.07 -12.11 2.84
CA ALA A 52 -1.17 -12.34 4.28
C ALA A 52 0.22 -12.24 4.91
N ALA A 53 0.34 -11.48 6.01
CA ALA A 53 1.54 -11.44 6.83
C ALA A 53 1.19 -11.92 8.25
N SER A 54 2.10 -12.64 8.90
CA SER A 54 1.93 -13.05 10.29
C SER A 54 3.26 -13.21 11.04
N THR A 55 3.25 -12.83 12.31
CA THR A 55 4.38 -12.99 13.24
C THR A 55 4.08 -14.15 14.19
N TYR A 56 4.39 -15.37 13.76
CA TYR A 56 4.19 -16.59 14.55
C TYR A 56 5.45 -17.47 14.51
N VAL A 57 5.99 -17.76 15.69
CA VAL A 57 6.95 -18.84 15.92
C VAL A 57 6.49 -19.59 17.17
N ASP A 58 5.83 -20.74 16.97
CA ASP A 58 5.47 -21.74 17.98
C ASP A 58 5.01 -21.16 19.33
N ASP A 59 3.78 -20.64 19.35
CA ASP A 59 3.10 -19.99 20.50
C ASP A 59 3.85 -18.84 21.20
N SER A 60 4.92 -18.32 20.57
CA SER A 60 5.67 -17.16 21.01
C SER A 60 5.69 -16.04 19.96
N VAL A 61 5.90 -14.79 20.42
CA VAL A 61 6.04 -13.62 19.54
C VAL A 61 7.47 -13.57 18.98
N GLY A 62 7.72 -14.35 17.94
CA GLY A 62 8.96 -14.29 17.18
C GLY A 62 9.10 -12.98 16.39
N HIS A 63 10.34 -12.55 16.13
CA HIS A 63 10.64 -11.34 15.38
C HIS A 63 10.43 -11.47 13.86
N ASP A 64 10.41 -12.69 13.32
CA ASP A 64 10.33 -12.93 11.87
C ASP A 64 8.90 -12.78 11.34
N THR A 65 8.73 -11.93 10.32
CA THR A 65 7.45 -11.75 9.64
C THR A 65 7.30 -12.78 8.52
N LYS A 66 6.43 -13.78 8.73
CA LYS A 66 6.10 -14.78 7.71
C LYS A 66 5.12 -14.18 6.69
N ILE A 67 5.60 -14.01 5.46
CA ILE A 67 4.81 -13.49 4.34
C ILE A 67 4.27 -14.65 3.50
N THR A 68 2.96 -14.64 3.25
CA THR A 68 2.24 -15.65 2.46
C THR A 68 1.45 -14.95 1.34
N PRO A 69 1.90 -15.04 0.08
CA PRO A 69 1.17 -14.52 -1.06
C PRO A 69 -0.23 -15.13 -1.19
N CYS A 70 -1.24 -14.31 -1.43
CA CYS A 70 -2.58 -14.78 -1.82
C CYS A 70 -2.76 -14.80 -3.35
N THR A 71 -1.67 -14.61 -4.12
CA THR A 71 -1.70 -14.49 -5.57
C THR A 71 -0.31 -14.76 -6.18
N ASN A 72 -0.23 -14.92 -7.51
CA ASN A 72 1.06 -14.98 -8.21
C ASN A 72 1.75 -13.59 -8.18
N MET A 73 2.93 -13.52 -7.55
CA MET A 73 3.70 -12.28 -7.38
C MET A 73 4.40 -11.80 -8.66
N GLU A 74 4.68 -12.68 -9.62
CA GLU A 74 5.40 -12.32 -10.87
C GLU A 74 4.68 -11.26 -11.71
N LYS A 75 3.36 -11.11 -11.55
CA LYS A 75 2.58 -10.08 -12.25
C LYS A 75 2.94 -8.64 -11.85
N PHE A 76 3.63 -8.45 -10.73
CA PHE A 76 4.10 -7.14 -10.27
C PHE A 76 5.43 -6.72 -10.93
N ARG A 77 6.09 -7.61 -11.66
CA ARG A 77 7.29 -7.35 -12.45
C ARG A 77 7.06 -6.20 -13.44
N ASP A 78 7.97 -5.22 -13.44
CA ASP A 78 7.89 -3.99 -14.22
C ASP A 78 6.59 -3.17 -13.99
N LYS A 79 5.91 -3.33 -12.84
CA LYS A 79 4.73 -2.54 -12.46
C LYS A 79 5.03 -1.55 -11.35
N ASP A 80 4.24 -0.49 -11.30
CA ASP A 80 4.21 0.44 -10.18
C ASP A 80 3.29 -0.14 -9.09
N VAL A 81 3.82 -0.26 -7.86
CA VAL A 81 3.16 -0.95 -6.74
C VAL A 81 2.98 0.00 -5.55
N LEU A 82 1.78 -0.02 -4.96
CA LEU A 82 1.44 0.67 -3.71
C LEU A 82 1.10 -0.36 -2.63
N ILE A 83 1.98 -0.56 -1.66
CA ILE A 83 1.69 -1.34 -0.46
C ILE A 83 0.80 -0.51 0.48
N VAL A 84 -0.25 -1.12 1.02
CA VAL A 84 -1.19 -0.50 1.96
C VAL A 84 -1.35 -1.36 3.21
N GLU A 85 -1.01 -0.75 4.34
CA GLU A 85 -1.09 -1.34 5.68
C GLU A 85 -1.97 -0.46 6.59
N ASP A 86 -2.60 -1.07 7.60
CA ASP A 86 -3.44 -0.35 8.56
C ASP A 86 -2.55 0.46 9.52
N MET A 87 -1.81 -0.23 10.38
CA MET A 87 -0.99 0.37 11.42
C MET A 87 0.46 -0.08 11.30
N VAL A 88 1.36 0.89 11.21
CA VAL A 88 2.78 0.65 11.44
C VAL A 88 3.02 0.69 12.94
N ASP A 89 3.33 -0.47 13.51
CA ASP A 89 3.77 -0.65 14.89
C ASP A 89 5.30 -0.42 14.96
N THR A 90 6.11 -1.47 14.84
CA THR A 90 7.58 -1.39 14.82
C THR A 90 8.19 -1.16 13.42
N GLY A 91 7.38 -1.21 12.35
CA GLY A 91 7.84 -1.08 10.96
C GLY A 91 8.53 -2.32 10.37
N THR A 92 8.82 -3.33 11.18
CA THR A 92 9.43 -4.61 10.74
C THR A 92 8.62 -5.29 9.63
N SER A 93 7.31 -5.44 9.83
CA SER A 93 6.40 -6.08 8.87
C SER A 93 6.41 -5.42 7.49
N LEU A 94 6.39 -4.09 7.46
CA LEU A 94 6.43 -3.31 6.23
C LEU A 94 7.78 -3.42 5.52
N ASN A 95 8.89 -3.39 6.27
CA ASN A 95 10.23 -3.55 5.72
C ASN A 95 10.43 -4.95 5.10
N GLU A 96 9.99 -6.02 5.76
CA GLU A 96 10.04 -7.37 5.19
C GLU A 96 9.11 -7.52 3.98
N LEU A 97 7.91 -6.91 3.98
CA LEU A 97 7.04 -6.94 2.81
C LEU A 97 7.61 -6.14 1.63
N GLU A 98 8.22 -4.97 1.88
CA GLU A 98 8.91 -4.22 0.85
C GLU A 98 10.08 -5.01 0.26
N LYS A 99 10.91 -5.67 1.09
CA LYS A 99 11.97 -6.57 0.61
C LYS A 99 11.39 -7.70 -0.24
N PHE A 100 10.35 -8.38 0.24
CA PHE A 100 9.69 -9.49 -0.45
C PHE A 100 9.10 -9.08 -1.80
N VAL A 101 8.36 -7.97 -1.86
CA VAL A 101 7.81 -7.43 -3.11
C VAL A 101 8.92 -7.02 -4.09
N LYS A 102 10.03 -6.45 -3.60
CA LYS A 102 11.18 -6.05 -4.44
C LYS A 102 11.91 -7.23 -5.08
N GLN A 103 11.81 -8.46 -4.55
CA GLN A 103 12.38 -9.66 -5.17
C GLN A 103 11.80 -9.93 -6.57
N TYR A 104 10.54 -9.54 -6.80
CA TYR A 104 9.82 -9.71 -8.07
C TYR A 104 10.08 -8.60 -9.09
N GLN A 105 11.04 -7.70 -8.81
CA GLN A 105 11.49 -6.61 -9.70
C GLN A 105 10.33 -5.73 -10.24
N PRO A 106 9.52 -5.12 -9.35
CA PRO A 106 8.58 -4.07 -9.73
C PRO A 106 9.32 -2.80 -10.19
N LYS A 107 8.71 -2.05 -11.10
CA LYS A 107 9.23 -0.76 -11.61
C LYS A 107 9.30 0.30 -10.51
N SER A 108 8.33 0.32 -9.59
CA SER A 108 8.42 1.12 -8.38
C SER A 108 7.62 0.49 -7.23
N VAL A 109 8.04 0.77 -5.99
CA VAL A 109 7.30 0.43 -4.77
C VAL A 109 7.12 1.71 -3.95
N ARG A 110 5.89 1.95 -3.50
CA ARG A 110 5.52 3.00 -2.55
C ARG A 110 4.66 2.39 -1.45
N SER A 111 4.58 3.04 -0.29
CA SER A 111 3.92 2.49 0.90
C SER A 111 3.01 3.53 1.56
N ALA A 112 1.85 3.12 2.06
CA ALA A 112 0.86 3.97 2.72
C ALA A 112 0.28 3.30 3.99
N TRP A 113 0.20 4.06 5.08
CA TRP A 113 -0.30 3.64 6.40
C TRP A 113 -1.55 4.44 6.79
N TYR A 114 -2.53 3.81 7.45
CA TYR A 114 -3.75 4.50 7.89
C TYR A 114 -3.42 5.54 8.96
N VAL A 115 -2.63 5.15 9.96
CA VAL A 115 -2.15 6.07 11.00
C VAL A 115 -1.27 7.20 10.41
N VAL A 116 -0.51 6.91 9.33
CA VAL A 116 0.35 7.90 8.63
C VAL A 116 -0.63 8.98 8.13
N LEU A 117 -1.66 8.55 7.38
CA LEU A 117 -2.54 9.46 6.65
C LEU A 117 -3.57 10.14 7.56
N MET A 118 -4.00 9.50 8.65
CA MET A 118 -4.83 10.12 9.68
C MET A 118 -4.09 11.27 10.37
N LEU A 119 -2.84 11.06 10.82
CA LEU A 119 -2.05 12.10 11.50
C LEU A 119 -1.80 13.29 10.58
N PHE A 120 -1.39 13.08 9.33
CA PHE A 120 -1.24 14.18 8.37
C PHE A 120 -2.56 14.89 8.06
N SER A 121 -3.68 14.16 7.91
CA SER A 121 -5.00 14.77 7.67
C SER A 121 -5.47 15.61 8.86
N TYR A 122 -5.25 15.13 10.09
CA TYR A 122 -5.58 15.86 11.33
C TYR A 122 -4.73 17.12 11.50
N LEU A 123 -3.40 17.00 11.34
CA LEU A 123 -2.48 18.14 11.40
C LEU A 123 -2.77 19.18 10.30
N TYR A 124 -3.12 18.73 9.09
CA TYR A 124 -3.54 19.62 8.00
C TYR A 124 -4.86 20.33 8.32
N TYR A 125 -5.88 19.58 8.77
CA TYR A 125 -7.18 20.14 9.17
C TYR A 125 -7.02 21.20 10.27
N HIS A 126 -6.22 20.92 11.30
CA HIS A 126 -5.95 21.86 12.38
C HIS A 126 -5.14 23.08 11.90
N ARG A 127 -4.21 22.89 10.95
CA ARG A 127 -3.43 24.00 10.36
C ARG A 127 -4.29 24.96 9.52
N ILE A 128 -5.35 24.49 8.88
CA ILE A 128 -6.24 25.34 8.06
C ILE A 128 -7.40 25.97 8.85
N HIS A 129 -7.88 25.32 9.92
CA HIS A 129 -9.00 25.82 10.74
C HIS A 129 -8.60 26.54 12.04
N SER A 130 -7.33 26.48 12.47
CA SER A 130 -6.84 27.20 13.65
C SER A 130 -6.45 28.65 13.31
N LYS A 131 -7.42 29.42 12.81
CA LYS A 131 -7.33 30.88 12.57
C LYS A 131 -8.43 31.60 13.33
#